data_AF-A0A1Y1N370-F1
#
_entry.id   AF-A0A1Y1N370-F1
#
_cell.length_a   1.000
_cell.length_b   1.000
_cell.length_c   1.000
_cell.angle_alpha   90.00
_cell.angle_beta   90.00
_cell.angle_gamma   90.00
#
_symmetry.space_group_name_H-M   'P 1'
#
loop_
_entity.id
_entity.type
_entity.pdbx_description
1 polymer ?
#
loop_
_entity_poly.entity_id
_entity_poly.type
_entity_poly.pdbx_seq_one_letter_code
_entity_poly.pdbx_strand_id
1 'polypeptide(L)'
;RALNMPRPTPTQLPGLQASTACNDGPVPIRPTGMTRENSVEPEVLQEADDQAMVNAPMASLYEVTKLRNVRSDPWARMHRPQSRSQKPDFISQGLFDLQDAERLFARFRETLNAYLWGGIALVHDSLEGARASSSLLTAAILAVTALHAQDDGTSFDVCYPIFLDLVSQAMFDRYHSLDDVRGLCIGAFYLSDLSWKLSGLAVRIATELNLHQFCAMAIGDRPEYVEEARLWYFLYVCDHHFSIAYGRPPVISENSTLSCHEDFLRLPGITMSDLRLHSQVGVFIILSRIYHVFGPDRSRMIANDEFEILRRFDVDLARWRDQWKPRLGMTVTTFALPFCPSAAICNMSSGSAAQ
;
A
#
# COMPACT_ATOMS: atom_id res chain seq x y z
N ARG A 1 36.86 18.04 52.88
CA ARG A 1 36.80 16.76 53.61
C ARG A 1 36.25 15.72 52.63
N ALA A 2 37.15 14.97 52.00
CA ALA A 2 36.80 13.89 51.09
C ALA A 2 36.14 12.74 51.88
N LEU A 3 35.11 12.12 51.31
CA LEU A 3 34.66 10.80 51.72
C LEU A 3 34.54 9.92 50.48
N ASN A 4 35.39 8.91 50.49
CA ASN A 4 35.63 7.86 49.52
C ASN A 4 34.74 6.67 49.91
N MET A 5 33.98 6.08 48.98
CA MET A 5 33.33 4.78 49.18
C MET A 5 33.33 3.97 47.86
N PRO A 6 33.46 2.63 47.92
CA PRO A 6 34.04 1.81 46.86
C PRO A 6 33.00 1.19 45.91
N ARG A 7 33.45 0.83 44.70
CA ARG A 7 32.67 0.09 43.69
C ARG A 7 32.55 -1.41 44.05
N PRO A 8 31.40 -2.07 43.80
CA PRO A 8 31.25 -3.51 44.01
C PRO A 8 31.85 -4.35 42.87
N THR A 9 32.47 -5.45 43.25
CA THR A 9 33.02 -6.53 42.39
C THR A 9 31.94 -7.55 42.00
N PRO A 10 32.08 -8.24 40.85
CA PRO A 10 31.08 -9.19 40.37
C PRO A 10 31.20 -10.55 41.07
N THR A 11 30.06 -11.05 41.57
CA THR A 11 29.89 -12.34 42.24
C THR A 11 29.84 -13.49 41.23
N GLN A 12 30.73 -14.47 41.37
CA GLN A 12 30.64 -15.78 40.73
C GLN A 12 29.60 -16.67 41.44
N LEU A 13 28.83 -17.44 40.69
CA LEU A 13 28.04 -18.57 41.18
C LEU A 13 28.32 -19.83 40.33
N PRO A 14 28.17 -21.04 40.90
CA PRO A 14 28.98 -22.21 40.58
C PRO A 14 28.35 -23.17 39.58
N GLY A 15 29.19 -24.07 39.05
CA GLY A 15 28.85 -25.05 38.03
C GLY A 15 27.79 -26.08 38.42
N LEU A 16 27.05 -26.50 37.40
CA LEU A 16 26.15 -27.64 37.43
C LEU A 16 26.64 -28.68 36.42
N GLN A 17 26.69 -29.91 36.92
CA GLN A 17 27.24 -31.11 36.32
C GLN A 17 26.44 -31.57 35.09
N ALA A 18 27.17 -32.12 34.12
CA ALA A 18 26.62 -32.78 32.94
C ALA A 18 26.04 -34.15 33.30
N SER A 19 24.83 -34.44 32.82
CA SER A 19 24.28 -35.79 32.68
C SER A 19 23.25 -35.84 31.53
N THR A 20 23.71 -36.40 30.40
CA THR A 20 23.01 -37.26 29.43
C THR A 20 21.56 -36.98 28.97
N ALA A 21 21.49 -36.55 27.71
CA ALA A 21 20.75 -37.12 26.57
C ALA A 21 19.21 -37.12 26.54
N CYS A 22 18.65 -36.38 25.58
CA CYS A 22 17.65 -36.84 24.60
C CYS A 22 17.69 -35.94 23.34
N ASN A 23 17.47 -36.56 22.18
CA ASN A 23 17.55 -36.02 20.83
C ASN A 23 16.71 -34.75 20.60
N ASP A 24 17.33 -33.73 20.01
CA ASP A 24 16.69 -32.88 19.01
C ASP A 24 17.71 -32.57 17.92
N GLY A 25 17.40 -32.97 16.69
CA GLY A 25 18.27 -32.73 15.54
C GLY A 25 18.42 -31.22 15.26
N PRO A 26 19.53 -30.77 14.67
CA PRO A 26 19.70 -29.37 14.35
C PRO A 26 18.69 -28.98 13.27
N VAL A 27 17.72 -28.13 13.62
CA VAL A 27 16.96 -27.35 12.65
C VAL A 27 17.99 -26.59 11.80
N PRO A 28 18.02 -26.75 10.46
CA PRO A 28 18.96 -26.02 9.66
C PRO A 28 18.59 -24.54 9.71
N ILE A 29 19.34 -23.77 10.49
CA ILE A 29 19.36 -22.32 10.36
C ILE A 29 19.90 -22.05 8.96
N ARG A 30 19.00 -21.69 8.03
CA ARG A 30 19.41 -21.19 6.72
C ARG A 30 20.30 -19.96 6.99
N PRO A 31 21.53 -19.91 6.48
CA PRO A 31 22.35 -18.73 6.67
C PRO A 31 21.62 -17.56 5.99
N THR A 32 21.12 -16.62 6.80
CA THR A 32 20.81 -15.27 6.33
C THR A 32 22.13 -14.74 5.80
N GLY A 33 22.24 -14.55 4.48
CA GLY A 33 23.46 -14.14 3.77
C GLY A 33 23.89 -12.71 4.09
N MET A 34 24.00 -12.39 5.37
CA MET A 34 24.40 -11.11 5.94
C MET A 34 25.51 -11.37 6.97
N THR A 35 26.54 -12.13 6.61
CA THR A 35 27.76 -12.21 7.41
C THR A 35 28.75 -11.18 6.88
N ARG A 36 28.93 -10.11 7.66
CA ARG A 36 29.87 -9.02 7.42
C ARG A 36 31.28 -9.53 7.74
N GLU A 37 32.10 -9.75 6.73
CA GLU A 37 33.51 -10.12 6.90
C GLU A 37 34.38 -8.88 6.64
N ASN A 38 35.41 -8.66 7.47
CA ASN A 38 36.21 -7.43 7.51
C ASN A 38 36.87 -7.12 6.16
N SER A 39 36.72 -5.88 5.71
CA SER A 39 37.30 -5.35 4.47
C SER A 39 38.84 -5.42 4.49
N VAL A 40 39.42 -5.89 3.39
CA VAL A 40 40.83 -5.67 3.04
C VAL A 40 40.83 -4.62 1.93
N GLU A 41 41.60 -3.53 2.09
CA GLU A 41 41.74 -2.49 1.05
C GLU A 41 42.53 -3.05 -0.15
N PRO A 42 42.07 -2.88 -1.41
CA PRO A 42 42.86 -3.26 -2.56
C PRO A 42 43.81 -2.14 -3.00
N GLU A 43 45.06 -2.52 -3.26
CA GLU A 43 46.08 -1.70 -3.91
C GLU A 43 45.63 -1.26 -5.31
N VAL A 44 45.89 0.01 -5.62
CA VAL A 44 45.51 0.70 -6.85
C VAL A 44 46.29 0.13 -8.04
N LEU A 45 45.59 -0.50 -8.98
CA LEU A 45 46.07 -0.69 -10.34
C LEU A 45 45.07 -0.09 -11.33
N GLN A 46 45.56 0.92 -12.03
CA GLN A 46 44.91 1.69 -13.07
C GLN A 46 44.86 0.88 -14.36
N GLU A 47 43.69 0.77 -15.01
CA GLU A 47 43.48 1.14 -16.43
C GLU A 47 42.05 0.81 -16.93
N ALA A 48 41.47 1.82 -17.58
CA ALA A 48 40.42 1.80 -18.61
C ALA A 48 39.04 1.16 -18.32
N ASP A 49 38.03 2.02 -18.09
CA ASP A 49 36.81 2.06 -18.93
C ASP A 49 36.04 3.36 -18.60
N ASP A 50 35.68 4.18 -19.60
CA ASP A 50 34.86 5.38 -19.38
C ASP A 50 33.44 5.00 -18.88
N GLN A 51 33.05 3.74 -19.05
CA GLN A 51 31.86 3.12 -18.44
C GLN A 51 32.02 2.76 -16.95
N ALA A 52 33.24 2.73 -16.42
CA ALA A 52 33.52 2.45 -15.01
C ALA A 52 33.30 3.68 -14.12
N MET A 53 33.44 4.90 -14.64
CA MET A 53 33.23 6.13 -13.86
C MET A 53 31.80 6.28 -13.32
N VAL A 54 30.79 5.73 -14.01
CA VAL A 54 29.38 5.78 -13.56
C VAL A 54 29.04 4.60 -12.63
N ASN A 55 29.82 3.52 -12.67
CA ASN A 55 29.58 2.30 -11.90
C ASN A 55 30.48 2.16 -10.66
N ALA A 56 31.55 2.96 -10.52
CA ALA A 56 32.52 2.84 -9.44
C ALA A 56 31.91 2.90 -8.01
N PRO A 57 30.95 3.80 -7.71
CA PRO A 57 30.32 3.81 -6.38
C PRO A 57 29.48 2.56 -6.11
N MET A 58 28.78 2.07 -7.13
CA MET A 58 27.89 0.89 -7.02
C MET A 58 28.66 -0.42 -6.99
N ALA A 59 29.79 -0.51 -7.71
CA ALA A 59 30.69 -1.65 -7.68
C ALA A 59 31.30 -1.83 -6.29
N SER A 60 31.83 -0.75 -5.70
CA SER A 60 32.38 -0.76 -4.34
C SER A 60 31.32 -1.13 -3.29
N LEU A 61 30.09 -0.62 -3.42
CA LEU A 61 29.00 -0.99 -2.52
C LEU A 61 28.63 -2.47 -2.65
N TYR A 62 28.53 -3.01 -3.87
CA TYR A 62 28.19 -4.41 -4.11
C TYR A 62 29.28 -5.37 -3.58
N GLU A 63 30.54 -4.99 -3.74
CA GLU A 63 31.69 -5.72 -3.24
C GLU A 63 31.71 -5.76 -1.70
N VAL A 64 31.53 -4.60 -1.06
CA VAL A 64 31.49 -4.49 0.41
C VAL A 64 30.28 -5.18 1.01
N THR A 65 29.13 -5.14 0.35
CA THR A 65 27.86 -5.67 0.88
C THR A 65 27.56 -7.11 0.45
N LYS A 66 28.33 -7.68 -0.49
CA LYS A 66 28.10 -8.99 -1.11
C LYS A 66 26.63 -9.21 -1.54
N LEU A 67 25.91 -8.16 -1.96
CA LEU A 67 24.49 -8.22 -2.26
C LEU A 67 24.20 -9.02 -3.55
N ARG A 68 24.26 -10.35 -3.51
CA ARG A 68 24.14 -11.23 -4.69
C ARG A 68 22.82 -11.13 -5.50
N ASN A 69 21.83 -10.36 -5.03
CA ASN A 69 20.47 -10.32 -5.59
C ASN A 69 19.99 -8.92 -6.05
N VAL A 70 20.85 -7.89 -6.17
CA VAL A 70 20.38 -6.54 -6.55
C VAL A 70 19.91 -6.46 -8.00
N ARG A 71 20.48 -7.27 -8.90
CA ARG A 71 20.05 -7.33 -10.29
C ARG A 71 18.75 -8.10 -10.40
N SER A 72 17.68 -7.39 -10.10
CA SER A 72 16.32 -7.74 -10.47
C SER A 72 16.16 -7.31 -11.91
N ASP A 73 16.04 -8.24 -12.86
CA ASP A 73 15.40 -7.88 -14.12
C ASP A 73 14.01 -7.35 -13.77
N PRO A 74 13.67 -6.07 -14.05
CA PRO A 74 12.38 -5.50 -13.68
C PRO A 74 11.20 -6.31 -14.27
N TRP A 75 11.44 -6.95 -15.42
CA TRP A 75 10.47 -7.79 -16.14
C TRP A 75 10.39 -9.24 -15.66
N ALA A 76 11.44 -9.80 -15.05
CA ALA A 76 11.48 -11.21 -14.66
C ALA A 76 10.56 -11.53 -13.46
N ARG A 77 10.25 -10.54 -12.62
CA ARG A 77 9.35 -10.71 -11.46
C ARG A 77 7.88 -10.83 -11.85
N MET A 78 7.50 -10.22 -12.98
CA MET A 78 6.09 -10.14 -13.40
C MET A 78 5.62 -11.40 -14.14
N HIS A 79 6.53 -12.11 -14.82
CA HIS A 79 6.19 -13.23 -15.72
C HIS A 79 6.43 -14.61 -15.11
N ARG A 80 6.58 -14.73 -13.78
CA ARG A 80 6.73 -16.06 -13.17
C ARG A 80 5.36 -16.74 -13.09
N PRO A 81 5.19 -17.95 -13.66
CA PRO A 81 3.90 -18.63 -13.66
C PRO A 81 3.38 -18.85 -12.24
N GLN A 82 2.05 -18.82 -12.10
CA GLN A 82 1.20 -19.09 -10.92
C GLN A 82 1.41 -20.48 -10.28
N SER A 83 2.57 -21.10 -10.41
CA SER A 83 2.95 -22.29 -9.66
C SER A 83 3.44 -21.89 -8.26
N ARG A 84 2.60 -21.18 -7.50
CA ARG A 84 2.60 -21.37 -6.05
C ARG A 84 1.93 -22.73 -5.88
N SER A 85 2.59 -23.69 -5.24
CA SER A 85 1.87 -24.80 -4.62
C SER A 85 0.86 -24.14 -3.69
N GLN A 86 -0.39 -23.99 -4.13
CA GLN A 86 -1.42 -23.24 -3.41
C GLN A 86 -1.52 -23.89 -2.04
N LYS A 87 -0.95 -23.23 -1.03
CA LYS A 87 -1.30 -23.56 0.34
C LYS A 87 -2.83 -23.44 0.41
N PRO A 88 -3.52 -24.40 1.05
CA PRO A 88 -4.96 -24.31 1.19
C PRO A 88 -5.29 -22.94 1.80
N ASP A 89 -6.23 -22.21 1.21
CA ASP A 89 -6.66 -20.92 1.75
C ASP A 89 -7.44 -21.11 3.06
N PHE A 90 -7.68 -20.03 3.79
CA PHE A 90 -8.35 -20.09 5.10
C PHE A 90 -9.78 -20.67 5.02
N ILE A 91 -10.46 -20.54 3.87
CA ILE A 91 -11.77 -21.16 3.63
C ILE A 91 -11.63 -22.67 3.44
N SER A 92 -10.65 -23.13 2.65
CA SER A 92 -10.36 -24.55 2.46
C SER A 92 -9.86 -25.23 3.74
N GLN A 93 -9.25 -24.47 4.64
CA GLN A 93 -8.88 -24.91 5.98
C GLN A 93 -10.08 -24.96 6.95
N GLY A 94 -11.25 -24.46 6.56
CA GLY A 94 -12.45 -24.40 7.41
C GLY A 94 -12.39 -23.32 8.49
N LEU A 95 -11.50 -22.33 8.37
CA LEU A 95 -11.40 -21.20 9.31
C LEU A 95 -12.53 -20.18 9.11
N PHE A 96 -13.15 -20.16 7.93
CA PHE A 96 -14.30 -19.33 7.62
C PHE A 96 -15.26 -20.09 6.72
N ASP A 97 -16.55 -20.02 7.01
CA ASP A 97 -17.57 -20.78 6.28
C ASP A 97 -17.71 -20.30 4.83
N LEU A 98 -17.86 -21.24 3.90
CA LEU A 98 -17.93 -20.95 2.47
C LEU A 98 -19.22 -20.20 2.11
N GLN A 99 -20.36 -20.56 2.69
CA GLN A 99 -21.64 -19.93 2.39
C GLN A 99 -21.68 -18.49 2.89
N ASP A 100 -21.13 -18.25 4.09
CA ASP A 100 -20.95 -16.89 4.61
C ASP A 100 -19.98 -16.08 3.75
N ALA A 101 -18.87 -16.68 3.29
CA ALA A 101 -17.93 -16.02 2.40
C ALA A 101 -18.58 -15.59 1.09
N GLU A 102 -19.38 -16.46 0.46
CA GLU A 102 -20.10 -16.16 -0.78
C GLU A 102 -21.09 -15.01 -0.59
N ARG A 103 -21.86 -15.05 0.51
CA ARG A 103 -22.82 -14.00 0.87
C ARG A 103 -22.12 -12.64 1.05
N LEU A 104 -21.03 -12.61 1.81
CA LEU A 104 -20.26 -11.39 2.06
C LEU A 104 -19.61 -10.89 0.77
N PHE A 105 -19.00 -11.76 -0.04
CA PHE A 105 -18.39 -11.37 -1.31
C PHE A 105 -19.43 -10.77 -2.28
N ALA A 106 -20.60 -11.39 -2.42
CA ALA A 106 -21.68 -10.87 -3.25
C ALA A 106 -22.11 -9.48 -2.79
N ARG A 107 -22.29 -9.29 -1.46
CA ARG A 107 -22.64 -7.99 -0.88
C ARG A 107 -21.56 -6.93 -1.13
N PHE A 108 -20.28 -7.27 -1.02
CA PHE A 108 -19.18 -6.36 -1.36
C PHE A 108 -19.31 -5.86 -2.81
N ARG A 109 -19.44 -6.80 -3.74
CA ARG A 109 -19.53 -6.53 -5.19
C ARG A 109 -20.71 -5.62 -5.53
N GLU A 110 -21.86 -5.85 -4.91
CA GLU A 110 -23.11 -5.12 -5.20
C GLU A 110 -23.16 -3.73 -4.55
N THR A 111 -22.48 -3.53 -3.42
CA THR A 111 -22.64 -2.32 -2.61
C THR A 111 -21.32 -1.58 -2.38
N LEU A 112 -20.41 -2.17 -1.60
CA LEU A 112 -19.18 -1.52 -1.14
C LEU A 112 -18.22 -1.20 -2.29
N ASN A 113 -18.16 -2.07 -3.30
CA ASN A 113 -17.29 -1.87 -4.45
C ASN A 113 -17.62 -0.56 -5.21
N ALA A 114 -18.89 -0.18 -5.27
CA ALA A 114 -19.31 1.04 -5.97
C ALA A 114 -18.70 2.33 -5.39
N TYR A 115 -18.39 2.36 -4.08
CA TYR A 115 -17.75 3.50 -3.42
C TYR A 115 -16.26 3.62 -3.78
N LEU A 116 -15.62 2.53 -4.23
CA LEU A 116 -14.25 2.54 -4.77
C LEU A 116 -14.27 3.00 -6.23
N TRP A 117 -14.66 4.26 -6.43
CA TRP A 117 -14.73 4.92 -7.74
C TRP A 117 -15.57 4.16 -8.78
N GLY A 118 -16.67 3.51 -8.39
CA GLY A 118 -17.46 2.70 -9.33
C GLY A 118 -16.91 1.30 -9.56
N GLY A 119 -16.16 0.76 -8.61
CA GLY A 119 -15.80 -0.65 -8.59
C GLY A 119 -14.41 -0.98 -9.12
N ILE A 120 -13.52 0.01 -9.17
CA ILE A 120 -12.22 -0.11 -9.82
C ILE A 120 -11.27 -1.11 -9.12
N ALA A 121 -11.56 -1.44 -7.85
CA ALA A 121 -10.73 -2.33 -7.04
C ALA A 121 -11.02 -3.82 -7.26
N LEU A 122 -12.25 -4.17 -7.67
CA LEU A 122 -12.71 -5.54 -7.79
C LEU A 122 -12.64 -5.99 -9.25
N VAL A 123 -11.69 -6.88 -9.54
CA VAL A 123 -11.48 -7.44 -10.89
C VAL A 123 -12.14 -8.81 -11.04
N HIS A 124 -12.45 -9.49 -9.93
CA HIS A 124 -12.98 -10.84 -9.94
C HIS A 124 -14.51 -10.84 -9.83
N ASP A 125 -15.17 -11.55 -10.74
CA ASP A 125 -16.61 -11.70 -10.74
C ASP A 125 -17.09 -12.70 -9.67
N SER A 126 -16.26 -13.65 -9.25
CA SER A 126 -16.63 -14.69 -8.29
C SER A 126 -15.67 -14.75 -7.10
N LEU A 127 -16.19 -15.27 -5.98
CA LEU A 127 -15.38 -15.58 -4.81
C LEU A 127 -14.24 -16.56 -5.19
N GLU A 128 -14.52 -17.55 -6.02
CA GLU A 128 -13.53 -18.53 -6.49
C GLU A 128 -12.36 -17.86 -7.22
N GLY A 129 -12.63 -16.89 -8.11
CA GLY A 129 -11.59 -16.13 -8.81
C GLY A 129 -10.70 -15.35 -7.85
N ALA A 130 -11.30 -14.65 -6.88
CA ALA A 130 -10.56 -13.92 -5.86
C ALA A 130 -9.73 -14.84 -4.95
N ARG A 131 -10.27 -16.00 -4.57
CA ARG A 131 -9.57 -17.02 -3.77
C ARG A 131 -8.37 -17.61 -4.51
N ALA A 132 -8.55 -17.93 -5.78
CA ALA A 132 -7.50 -18.48 -6.63
C ALA A 132 -6.36 -17.49 -6.86
N SER A 133 -6.66 -16.18 -6.86
CA SER A 133 -5.68 -15.13 -7.12
C SER A 133 -4.94 -14.66 -5.86
N SER A 134 -5.66 -14.39 -4.77
CA SER A 134 -5.07 -13.92 -3.52
C SER A 134 -5.96 -14.18 -2.30
N SER A 135 -5.43 -14.95 -1.34
CA SER A 135 -6.05 -15.10 -0.02
C SER A 135 -6.13 -13.77 0.73
N LEU A 136 -5.16 -12.86 0.53
CA LEU A 136 -5.14 -11.55 1.16
C LEU A 136 -6.26 -10.65 0.63
N LEU A 137 -6.46 -10.62 -0.69
CA LEU A 137 -7.60 -9.92 -1.31
C LEU A 137 -8.93 -10.43 -0.78
N THR A 138 -9.08 -11.76 -0.77
CA THR A 138 -10.30 -12.41 -0.28
C THR A 138 -10.57 -12.04 1.17
N ALA A 139 -9.58 -12.19 2.06
CA ALA A 139 -9.72 -11.85 3.47
C ALA A 139 -10.04 -10.36 3.68
N ALA A 140 -9.43 -9.45 2.90
CA ALA A 140 -9.72 -8.03 2.95
C ALA A 140 -11.19 -7.73 2.59
N ILE A 141 -11.67 -8.30 1.48
CA ILE A 141 -13.06 -8.15 1.03
C ILE A 141 -14.04 -8.67 2.10
N LEU A 142 -13.79 -9.86 2.63
CA LEU A 142 -14.66 -10.47 3.64
C LEU A 142 -14.64 -9.68 4.95
N ALA A 143 -13.47 -9.30 5.47
CA ALA A 143 -13.35 -8.51 6.69
C ALA A 143 -14.03 -7.14 6.56
N VAL A 144 -13.81 -6.42 5.45
CA VAL A 144 -14.46 -5.14 5.20
C VAL A 144 -15.97 -5.29 5.09
N THR A 145 -16.46 -6.34 4.43
CA THR A 145 -17.91 -6.52 4.28
C THR A 145 -18.57 -6.96 5.56
N ALA A 146 -17.89 -7.81 6.34
CA ALA A 146 -18.32 -8.23 7.66
C ALA A 146 -18.41 -7.04 8.63
N LEU A 147 -17.51 -6.05 8.53
CA LEU A 147 -17.60 -4.82 9.31
C LEU A 147 -18.93 -4.07 9.10
N HIS A 148 -19.53 -4.22 7.92
CA HIS A 148 -20.81 -3.60 7.55
C HIS A 148 -21.98 -4.60 7.57
N ALA A 149 -21.76 -5.82 8.05
CA ALA A 149 -22.80 -6.83 8.19
C ALA A 149 -23.73 -6.53 9.38
N GLN A 150 -24.95 -7.04 9.32
CA GLN A 150 -25.95 -6.94 10.40
C GLN A 150 -25.99 -8.29 11.13
N ASP A 151 -24.86 -8.70 11.71
CA ASP A 151 -24.65 -10.02 12.30
C ASP A 151 -23.96 -9.96 13.67
N ASP A 152 -24.19 -8.85 14.40
CA ASP A 152 -23.60 -8.55 15.72
C ASP A 152 -22.06 -8.62 15.76
N GLY A 153 -21.39 -8.53 14.60
CA GLY A 153 -19.92 -8.56 14.49
C GLY A 153 -19.32 -9.96 14.42
N THR A 154 -20.13 -11.02 14.43
CA THR A 154 -19.65 -12.41 14.47
C THR A 154 -18.73 -12.76 13.30
N SER A 155 -19.10 -12.41 12.05
CA SER A 155 -18.23 -12.65 10.90
C SER A 155 -16.97 -11.79 10.94
N PHE A 156 -17.07 -10.57 11.49
CA PHE A 156 -15.95 -9.64 11.56
C PHE A 156 -14.89 -10.12 12.56
N ASP A 157 -15.31 -10.62 13.72
CA ASP A 157 -14.43 -11.17 14.75
C ASP A 157 -13.60 -12.36 14.26
N VAL A 158 -14.07 -13.08 13.24
CA VAL A 158 -13.34 -14.18 12.61
C VAL A 158 -12.48 -13.70 11.43
N CYS A 159 -13.05 -12.92 10.50
CA CYS A 159 -12.32 -12.48 9.31
C CYS A 159 -11.19 -11.49 9.61
N TYR A 160 -11.37 -10.59 10.58
CA TYR A 160 -10.42 -9.52 10.84
C TYR A 160 -9.06 -10.05 11.35
N PRO A 161 -8.98 -10.99 12.32
CA PRO A 161 -7.71 -11.62 12.68
C PRO A 161 -7.05 -12.39 11.53
N ILE A 162 -7.83 -13.08 10.70
CA ILE A 162 -7.31 -13.79 9.52
C ILE A 162 -6.67 -12.79 8.54
N PHE A 163 -7.35 -11.67 8.28
CA PHE A 163 -6.82 -10.61 7.43
C PHE A 163 -5.51 -10.04 8.00
N LEU A 164 -5.44 -9.75 9.30
CA LEU A 164 -4.24 -9.24 9.95
C LEU A 164 -3.05 -10.21 9.87
N ASP A 165 -3.29 -11.51 10.04
CA ASP A 165 -2.25 -12.53 9.91
C ASP A 165 -1.70 -12.58 8.48
N LEU A 166 -2.58 -12.55 7.47
CA LEU A 166 -2.18 -12.50 6.07
C LEU A 166 -1.41 -11.22 5.72
N VAL A 167 -1.79 -10.06 6.26
CA VAL A 167 -1.05 -8.81 6.11
C VAL A 167 0.35 -8.94 6.72
N SER A 168 0.45 -9.53 7.92
CA SER A 168 1.73 -9.76 8.59
C SER A 168 2.64 -10.68 7.78
N GLN A 169 2.09 -11.74 7.20
CA GLN A 169 2.84 -12.63 6.29
C GLN A 169 3.27 -11.90 5.02
N ALA A 170 2.38 -11.11 4.42
CA ALA A 170 2.68 -10.33 3.23
C ALA A 170 3.82 -9.31 3.46
N MET A 171 4.00 -8.79 4.68
CA MET A 171 5.13 -7.88 4.96
C MET A 171 6.51 -8.51 4.74
N PHE A 172 6.62 -9.84 4.83
CA PHE A 172 7.89 -10.56 4.72
C PHE A 172 7.91 -11.54 3.54
N ASP A 173 6.85 -11.59 2.73
CA ASP A 173 6.82 -12.43 1.55
C ASP A 173 7.75 -11.86 0.48
N ARG A 174 8.34 -12.75 -0.32
CA ARG A 174 9.24 -12.37 -1.42
C ARG A 174 8.47 -12.05 -2.70
N TYR A 175 7.25 -12.56 -2.82
CA TYR A 175 6.47 -12.49 -4.03
C TYR A 175 5.08 -11.93 -3.75
N HIS A 176 4.65 -10.99 -4.57
CA HIS A 176 3.35 -10.36 -4.47
C HIS A 176 2.65 -10.34 -5.82
N SER A 177 1.34 -10.44 -5.77
CA SER A 177 0.46 -10.24 -6.91
C SER A 177 -0.15 -8.84 -6.89
N LEU A 178 -0.71 -8.42 -8.03
CA LEU A 178 -1.51 -7.19 -8.08
C LEU A 178 -2.73 -7.26 -7.14
N ASP A 179 -3.27 -8.46 -6.93
CA ASP A 179 -4.42 -8.68 -6.05
C ASP A 179 -4.07 -8.56 -4.57
N ASP A 180 -2.84 -8.90 -4.18
CA ASP A 180 -2.35 -8.61 -2.82
C ASP A 180 -2.36 -7.10 -2.57
N VAL A 181 -1.90 -6.31 -3.55
CA VAL A 181 -1.93 -4.84 -3.49
C VAL A 181 -3.37 -4.32 -3.44
N ARG A 182 -4.29 -4.86 -4.26
CA ARG A 182 -5.73 -4.51 -4.21
C ARG A 182 -6.36 -4.81 -2.86
N GLY A 183 -6.02 -5.97 -2.25
CA GLY A 183 -6.49 -6.34 -0.92
C GLY A 183 -6.06 -5.35 0.14
N LEU A 184 -4.78 -4.96 0.13
CA LEU A 184 -4.26 -3.93 1.03
C LEU A 184 -4.92 -2.56 0.80
N CYS A 185 -5.16 -2.18 -0.45
CA CYS A 185 -5.88 -0.97 -0.82
C CYS A 185 -7.32 -0.94 -0.28
N ILE A 186 -8.07 -2.03 -0.46
CA ILE A 186 -9.45 -2.17 0.06
C ILE A 186 -9.46 -2.09 1.58
N GLY A 187 -8.57 -2.83 2.24
CA GLY A 187 -8.42 -2.77 3.69
C GLY A 187 -8.05 -1.36 4.16
N ALA A 188 -7.14 -0.68 3.46
CA ALA A 188 -6.73 0.67 3.81
C ALA A 188 -7.88 1.68 3.74
N PHE A 189 -8.73 1.55 2.73
CA PHE A 189 -9.86 2.44 2.49
C PHE A 189 -10.93 2.35 3.59
N TYR A 190 -11.27 1.14 4.03
CA TYR A 190 -12.40 0.91 4.92
C TYR A 190 -12.02 0.75 6.40
N LEU A 191 -10.81 0.29 6.71
CA LEU A 191 -10.36 0.03 8.08
C LEU A 191 -9.55 1.22 8.60
N SER A 192 -10.24 2.21 9.19
CA SER A 192 -9.65 3.49 9.62
C SER A 192 -8.38 3.35 10.45
N ASP A 193 -8.33 2.37 11.36
CA ASP A 193 -7.23 2.20 12.32
C ASP A 193 -5.97 1.60 11.68
N LEU A 194 -6.15 0.92 10.54
CA LEU A 194 -5.08 0.30 9.77
C LEU A 194 -4.75 1.06 8.49
N SER A 195 -5.62 1.99 8.08
CA SER A 195 -5.59 2.75 6.82
C SER A 195 -4.17 3.12 6.38
N TRP A 196 -3.46 3.87 7.21
CA TRP A 196 -2.12 4.35 6.89
C TRP A 196 -1.06 3.24 6.86
N LYS A 197 -1.15 2.23 7.73
CA LYS A 197 -0.22 1.10 7.75
C LYS A 197 -0.36 0.26 6.47
N LEU A 198 -1.60 -0.04 6.10
CA LEU A 198 -1.92 -0.81 4.90
C LEU A 198 -1.57 -0.04 3.63
N SER A 199 -1.87 1.26 3.58
CA SER A 199 -1.47 2.13 2.47
C SER A 199 0.04 2.14 2.27
N GLY A 200 0.82 2.36 3.33
CA GLY A 200 2.28 2.35 3.25
C GLY A 200 2.86 1.01 2.80
N LEU A 201 2.30 -0.11 3.28
CA LEU A 201 2.68 -1.45 2.83
C LEU A 201 2.34 -1.68 1.36
N ALA A 202 1.13 -1.28 0.94
CA ALA A 202 0.68 -1.42 -0.45
C ALA A 202 1.57 -0.64 -1.42
N VAL A 203 1.93 0.60 -1.07
CA VAL A 203 2.85 1.43 -1.86
C VAL A 203 4.22 0.76 -1.98
N ARG A 204 4.75 0.19 -0.90
CA ARG A 204 6.04 -0.53 -0.93
C ARG A 204 6.00 -1.72 -1.86
N ILE A 205 5.01 -2.59 -1.70
CA ILE A 205 4.83 -3.78 -2.54
C ILE A 205 4.64 -3.38 -4.01
N ALA A 206 3.78 -2.40 -4.30
CA ALA A 206 3.57 -1.90 -5.67
C ALA A 206 4.84 -1.32 -6.30
N THR A 207 5.69 -0.67 -5.50
CA THR A 207 6.99 -0.17 -5.95
C THR A 207 7.93 -1.31 -6.30
N GLU A 208 7.94 -2.39 -5.50
CA GLU A 208 8.73 -3.60 -5.78
C GLU A 208 8.25 -4.38 -7.01
N LEU A 209 6.97 -4.21 -7.37
CA LEU A 209 6.35 -4.69 -8.61
C LEU A 209 6.53 -3.73 -9.79
N ASN A 210 7.21 -2.59 -9.60
CA ASN A 210 7.45 -1.54 -10.60
C ASN A 210 6.19 -0.84 -11.15
N LEU A 211 5.08 -0.80 -10.39
CA LEU A 211 3.83 -0.19 -10.90
C LEU A 211 3.96 1.30 -11.24
N HIS A 212 4.84 2.00 -10.52
CA HIS A 212 5.21 3.39 -10.80
C HIS A 212 5.78 3.60 -12.22
N GLN A 213 6.41 2.58 -12.80
CA GLN A 213 6.95 2.64 -14.17
C GLN A 213 5.87 2.32 -15.21
N PHE A 214 4.94 1.42 -14.89
CA PHE A 214 3.87 0.99 -15.80
C PHE A 214 2.96 2.12 -16.24
N CYS A 215 2.78 3.17 -15.42
CA CYS A 215 2.03 4.35 -15.84
C CYS A 215 2.63 5.03 -17.08
N ALA A 216 3.94 5.26 -17.07
CA ALA A 216 4.61 5.88 -18.21
C ALA A 216 4.58 4.97 -19.45
N MET A 217 4.66 3.66 -19.22
CA MET A 217 4.68 2.66 -20.29
C MET A 217 3.31 2.49 -20.92
N ALA A 218 2.23 2.51 -20.13
CA ALA A 218 0.85 2.48 -20.63
C ALA A 218 0.54 3.69 -21.52
N ILE A 219 0.97 4.88 -21.12
CA ILE A 219 0.80 6.11 -21.91
C ILE A 219 1.68 6.09 -23.18
N GLY A 220 2.87 5.47 -23.10
CA GLY A 220 3.84 5.37 -24.19
C GLY A 220 3.60 4.26 -25.20
N ASP A 221 2.34 3.89 -25.46
CA ASP A 221 1.91 2.89 -26.47
C ASP A 221 2.05 1.40 -26.07
N ARG A 222 1.97 1.10 -24.77
CA ARG A 222 1.84 -0.28 -24.26
C ARG A 222 0.55 -0.48 -23.44
N PRO A 223 -0.61 -0.55 -24.10
CA PRO A 223 -1.92 -0.63 -23.43
C PRO A 223 -2.11 -1.90 -22.59
N GLU A 224 -1.25 -2.92 -22.75
CA GLU A 224 -1.24 -4.11 -21.90
C GLU A 224 -0.99 -3.80 -20.41
N TYR A 225 -0.43 -2.63 -20.07
CA TYR A 225 -0.12 -2.21 -18.70
C TYR A 225 -1.15 -1.28 -18.07
N VAL A 226 -2.34 -1.15 -18.68
CA VAL A 226 -3.41 -0.26 -18.20
C VAL A 226 -3.87 -0.65 -16.78
N GLU A 227 -3.97 -1.94 -16.46
CA GLU A 227 -4.41 -2.41 -15.14
C GLU A 227 -3.41 -2.06 -14.03
N GLU A 228 -2.13 -2.24 -14.30
CA GLU A 228 -1.04 -1.90 -13.39
C GLU A 228 -0.98 -0.39 -13.14
N ALA A 229 -1.12 0.39 -14.21
CA ALA A 229 -1.14 1.85 -14.13
C ALA A 229 -2.36 2.34 -13.33
N ARG A 230 -3.54 1.77 -13.57
CA ARG A 230 -4.77 2.06 -12.82
C ARG A 230 -4.59 1.81 -11.32
N LEU A 231 -3.96 0.69 -10.95
CA LEU A 231 -3.69 0.36 -9.56
C LEU A 231 -2.67 1.33 -8.92
N TRP A 232 -1.73 1.87 -9.69
CA TRP A 232 -0.83 2.92 -9.20
C TRP A 232 -1.57 4.25 -8.95
N TYR A 233 -2.47 4.67 -9.84
CA TYR A 233 -3.30 5.86 -9.61
C TYR A 233 -4.25 5.69 -8.41
N PHE A 234 -4.79 4.48 -8.20
CA PHE A 234 -5.53 4.13 -6.99
C PHE A 234 -4.69 4.40 -5.75
N LEU A 235 -3.47 3.83 -5.70
CA LEU A 235 -2.56 3.97 -4.57
C LEU A 235 -2.19 5.43 -4.31
N TYR A 236 -1.92 6.19 -5.37
CA TYR A 236 -1.66 7.62 -5.27
C TYR A 236 -2.78 8.33 -4.51
N VAL A 237 -4.05 8.10 -4.88
CA VAL A 237 -5.18 8.74 -4.23
C VAL A 237 -5.34 8.29 -2.77
N CYS A 238 -5.21 6.99 -2.49
CA CYS A 238 -5.27 6.49 -1.12
C CYS A 238 -4.19 7.08 -0.22
N ASP A 239 -2.93 7.06 -0.66
CA ASP A 239 -1.80 7.61 0.10
C ASP A 239 -2.02 9.08 0.44
N HIS A 240 -2.36 9.89 -0.56
CA HIS A 240 -2.59 11.33 -0.38
C HIS A 240 -3.81 11.66 0.47
N HIS A 241 -4.87 10.88 0.35
CA HIS A 241 -6.04 11.04 1.21
C HIS A 241 -5.66 10.86 2.69
N PHE A 242 -4.93 9.80 3.01
CA PHE A 242 -4.49 9.55 4.39
C PHE A 242 -3.45 10.58 4.85
N SER A 243 -2.58 11.04 3.96
CA SER A 243 -1.63 12.11 4.26
C SER A 243 -2.31 13.39 4.72
N ILE A 244 -3.33 13.84 3.99
CA ILE A 244 -4.04 15.07 4.33
C ILE A 244 -4.93 14.86 5.56
N ALA A 245 -5.65 13.74 5.65
CA ALA A 245 -6.54 13.46 6.76
C ALA A 245 -5.78 13.33 8.10
N TYR A 246 -4.64 12.64 8.10
CA TYR A 246 -3.85 12.37 9.30
C TYR A 246 -2.68 13.34 9.51
N GLY A 247 -2.48 14.32 8.61
CA GLY A 247 -1.38 15.28 8.70
C GLY A 247 0.00 14.65 8.54
N ARG A 248 0.11 13.58 7.74
CA ARG A 248 1.35 12.83 7.51
C ARG A 248 1.85 13.10 6.10
N PRO A 249 3.16 13.22 5.85
CA PRO A 249 3.66 13.35 4.48
C PRO A 249 3.26 12.15 3.61
N PRO A 250 2.91 12.35 2.33
CA PRO A 250 2.68 11.25 1.39
C PRO A 250 3.97 10.48 1.12
N VAL A 251 3.82 9.18 0.85
CA VAL A 251 4.90 8.29 0.45
C VAL A 251 5.17 8.43 -1.04
N ILE A 252 4.12 8.57 -1.85
CA ILE A 252 4.25 8.76 -3.29
C ILE A 252 4.47 10.24 -3.58
N SER A 253 5.62 10.59 -4.15
CA SER A 253 5.89 11.95 -4.63
C SER A 253 5.22 12.23 -5.97
N GLU A 254 4.89 13.49 -6.22
CA GLU A 254 4.47 13.94 -7.55
C GLU A 254 5.61 13.72 -8.55
N ASN A 255 5.29 13.15 -9.71
CA ASN A 255 6.21 12.96 -10.84
C ASN A 255 5.51 13.37 -12.15
N SER A 256 6.26 13.49 -13.25
CA SER A 256 5.72 13.93 -14.54
C SER A 256 4.53 13.09 -15.03
N THR A 257 4.56 11.78 -14.82
CA THR A 257 3.49 10.86 -15.19
C THR A 257 2.20 11.08 -14.39
N LEU A 258 2.33 11.42 -13.10
CA LEU A 258 1.21 11.79 -12.23
C LEU A 258 0.69 13.19 -12.59
N SER A 259 1.57 14.14 -12.89
CA SER A 259 1.17 15.49 -13.32
C SER A 259 0.39 15.48 -14.64
N CYS A 260 0.71 14.54 -15.55
CA CYS A 260 0.03 14.35 -16.83
C CYS A 260 -1.02 13.21 -16.81
N HIS A 261 -1.63 12.94 -15.65
CA HIS A 261 -2.56 11.82 -15.48
C HIS A 261 -3.77 11.83 -16.43
N GLU A 262 -4.14 12.97 -17.02
CA GLU A 262 -5.24 13.04 -17.99
C GLU A 262 -4.91 12.35 -19.33
N ASP A 263 -3.63 12.18 -19.67
CA ASP A 263 -3.24 11.45 -20.88
C ASP A 263 -3.63 9.97 -20.78
N PHE A 264 -3.63 9.39 -19.57
CA PHE A 264 -4.11 8.04 -19.31
C PHE A 264 -5.57 7.85 -19.74
N LEU A 265 -6.41 8.88 -19.57
CA LEU A 265 -7.84 8.82 -19.93
C LEU A 265 -8.10 8.79 -21.45
N ARG A 266 -7.06 8.92 -22.28
CA ARG A 266 -7.15 8.77 -23.74
C ARG A 266 -6.91 7.34 -24.20
N LEU A 267 -6.47 6.44 -23.31
CA LEU A 267 -6.19 5.06 -23.64
C LEU A 267 -7.49 4.29 -23.95
N PRO A 268 -7.42 3.20 -24.74
CA PRO A 268 -8.56 2.31 -24.94
C PRO A 268 -8.94 1.60 -23.63
N GLY A 269 -10.23 1.29 -23.45
CA GLY A 269 -10.72 0.56 -22.27
C GLY A 269 -10.96 1.41 -21.02
N ILE A 270 -10.86 2.74 -21.14
CA ILE A 270 -11.17 3.69 -20.07
C ILE A 270 -12.67 3.72 -19.79
N THR A 271 -13.01 3.67 -18.51
CA THR A 271 -14.38 3.59 -17.99
C THR A 271 -14.74 4.85 -17.19
N MET A 272 -16.02 4.97 -16.80
CA MET A 272 -16.44 6.03 -15.87
C MET A 272 -15.74 5.93 -14.51
N SER A 273 -15.32 4.73 -14.12
CA SER A 273 -14.58 4.51 -12.88
C SER A 273 -13.18 5.13 -12.93
N ASP A 274 -12.52 5.06 -14.08
CA ASP A 274 -11.24 5.75 -14.33
C ASP A 274 -11.42 7.27 -14.27
N LEU A 275 -12.47 7.82 -14.89
CA LEU A 275 -12.80 9.25 -14.79
C LEU A 275 -12.98 9.70 -13.33
N ARG A 276 -13.69 8.91 -12.52
CA ARG A 276 -13.87 9.17 -11.08
C ARG A 276 -12.54 9.14 -10.33
N LEU A 277 -11.69 8.14 -10.58
CA LEU A 277 -10.38 8.03 -9.96
C LEU A 277 -9.48 9.22 -10.33
N HIS A 278 -9.35 9.54 -11.62
CA HIS A 278 -8.48 10.62 -12.09
C HIS A 278 -8.97 12.01 -11.68
N SER A 279 -10.28 12.19 -11.46
CA SER A 279 -10.77 13.42 -10.82
C SER A 279 -10.18 13.61 -9.42
N GLN A 280 -10.01 12.52 -8.66
CA GLN A 280 -9.36 12.58 -7.34
C GLN A 280 -7.84 12.79 -7.47
N VAL A 281 -7.19 12.14 -8.44
CA VAL A 281 -5.76 12.39 -8.71
C VAL A 281 -5.51 13.90 -8.89
N GLY A 282 -6.32 14.56 -9.73
CA GLY A 282 -6.20 15.99 -9.98
C GLY A 282 -6.38 16.87 -8.73
N VAL A 283 -7.38 16.58 -7.89
CA VAL A 283 -7.58 17.37 -6.65
C VAL A 283 -6.46 17.14 -5.64
N PHE A 284 -6.00 15.90 -5.49
CA PHE A 284 -4.92 15.58 -4.56
C PHE A 284 -3.58 16.20 -4.98
N ILE A 285 -3.30 16.36 -6.28
CA ILE A 285 -2.15 17.14 -6.75
C ILE A 285 -2.22 18.58 -6.23
N ILE A 286 -3.38 19.23 -6.35
CA ILE A 286 -3.57 20.61 -5.88
C ILE A 286 -3.42 20.68 -4.35
N LEU A 287 -4.07 19.77 -3.62
CA LEU A 287 -4.02 19.73 -2.16
C LEU A 287 -2.61 19.43 -1.62
N SER A 288 -1.84 18.57 -2.29
CA SER A 288 -0.43 18.32 -1.94
C SER A 288 0.43 19.56 -2.11
N ARG A 289 0.23 20.32 -3.18
CA ARG A 289 0.95 21.58 -3.41
C ARG A 289 0.59 22.62 -2.35
N ILE A 290 -0.69 22.71 -1.96
CA ILE A 290 -1.13 23.55 -0.83
C ILE A 290 -0.41 23.12 0.45
N TYR A 291 -0.39 21.83 0.77
CA TYR A 291 0.29 21.30 1.95
C TYR A 291 1.80 21.60 1.93
N HIS A 292 2.46 21.53 0.78
CA HIS A 292 3.88 21.87 0.64
C HIS A 292 4.17 23.35 0.81
N VAL A 293 3.27 24.24 0.38
CA VAL A 293 3.44 25.70 0.52
C VAL A 293 3.21 26.15 1.97
N PHE A 294 2.11 25.74 2.59
CA PHE A 294 1.73 26.22 3.92
C PHE A 294 2.32 25.38 5.06
N GLY A 295 2.76 24.16 4.76
CA GLY A 295 3.33 23.23 5.71
C GLY A 295 2.28 22.56 6.61
N PRO A 296 2.73 21.68 7.53
CA PRO A 296 1.86 20.93 8.43
C PRO A 296 1.31 21.75 9.60
N ASP A 297 1.91 22.92 9.89
CA ASP A 297 1.55 23.73 11.04
C ASP A 297 0.25 24.49 10.81
N ARG A 298 -0.85 23.88 11.25
CA ARG A 298 -2.20 24.46 11.19
C ARG A 298 -2.37 25.71 12.07
N SER A 299 -1.45 25.97 12.99
CA SER A 299 -1.50 27.15 13.87
C SER A 299 -0.79 28.35 13.27
N ARG A 300 0.00 28.14 12.20
CA ARG A 300 0.72 29.20 11.53
C ARG A 300 -0.24 30.17 10.87
N MET A 301 -0.08 31.45 11.19
CA MET A 301 -0.78 32.51 10.46
C MET A 301 -0.22 32.62 9.04
N ILE A 302 -1.11 32.72 8.06
CA ILE A 302 -0.75 32.98 6.67
C ILE A 302 -0.28 34.43 6.56
N ALA A 303 0.90 34.66 5.99
CA ALA A 303 1.44 35.99 5.82
C ALA A 303 0.73 36.76 4.70
N ASN A 304 0.77 38.10 4.75
CA ASN A 304 0.04 38.95 3.80
C ASN A 304 0.43 38.72 2.33
N ASP A 305 1.69 38.38 2.09
CA ASP A 305 2.26 38.04 0.79
C ASP A 305 1.86 36.65 0.28
N GLU A 306 1.41 35.75 1.17
CA GLU A 306 0.98 34.40 0.83
C GLU A 306 -0.49 34.31 0.43
N PHE A 307 -1.31 35.33 0.72
CA PHE A 307 -2.72 35.37 0.29
C PHE A 307 -2.86 35.32 -1.24
N GLU A 308 -1.90 35.87 -1.98
CA GLU A 308 -1.91 35.78 -3.43
C GLU A 308 -1.71 34.34 -3.90
N ILE A 309 -0.88 33.56 -3.20
CA ILE A 309 -0.69 32.14 -3.46
C ILE A 309 -1.96 31.37 -3.11
N LEU A 310 -2.59 31.69 -1.98
CA LEU A 310 -3.87 31.09 -1.58
C LEU A 310 -4.97 31.31 -2.63
N ARG A 311 -5.11 32.55 -3.14
CA ARG A 311 -6.08 32.85 -4.22
C ARG A 311 -5.81 32.05 -5.49
N ARG A 312 -4.55 31.80 -5.85
CA ARG A 312 -4.20 30.97 -7.01
C ARG A 312 -4.68 29.53 -6.81
N PHE A 313 -4.51 28.97 -5.62
CA PHE A 313 -5.02 27.64 -5.30
C PHE A 313 -6.55 27.58 -5.32
N ASP A 314 -7.25 28.62 -4.86
CA ASP A 314 -8.72 28.71 -5.00
C ASP A 314 -9.15 28.68 -6.47
N VAL A 315 -8.43 29.40 -7.34
CA VAL A 315 -8.66 29.39 -8.79
C VAL A 315 -8.39 28.00 -9.39
N ASP A 316 -7.31 27.33 -8.96
CA ASP A 316 -6.98 25.98 -9.43
C ASP A 316 -8.04 24.96 -9.01
N LEU A 317 -8.52 25.02 -7.76
CA LEU A 317 -9.63 24.19 -7.26
C LEU A 317 -10.93 24.45 -8.02
N ALA A 318 -11.24 25.73 -8.29
CA ALA A 318 -12.42 26.10 -9.08
C ALA A 318 -12.32 25.56 -10.51
N ARG A 319 -11.16 25.70 -11.16
CA ARG A 319 -10.89 25.17 -12.50
C ARG A 319 -11.05 23.66 -12.54
N TRP A 320 -10.45 22.96 -11.57
CA TRP A 320 -10.61 21.51 -11.42
C TRP A 320 -12.09 21.15 -11.32
N ARG A 321 -12.84 21.76 -10.39
CA ARG A 321 -14.27 21.49 -10.22
C ARG A 321 -15.04 21.67 -11.53
N ASP A 322 -14.82 22.79 -12.22
CA ASP A 322 -15.58 23.15 -13.42
C ASP A 322 -15.24 22.23 -14.61
N GLN A 323 -14.02 21.70 -14.67
CA GLN A 323 -13.59 20.70 -15.64
C GLN A 323 -14.20 19.32 -15.39
N TRP A 324 -14.22 18.85 -14.13
CA TRP A 324 -14.60 17.47 -13.80
C TRP A 324 -16.10 17.28 -13.56
N LYS A 325 -16.80 18.29 -13.06
CA LYS A 325 -18.25 18.24 -12.83
C LYS A 325 -19.07 17.78 -14.05
N PRO A 326 -18.89 18.34 -15.27
CA PRO A 326 -19.64 17.89 -16.44
C PRO A 326 -19.25 16.48 -16.89
N ARG A 327 -17.95 16.11 -16.81
CA ARG A 327 -17.45 14.80 -17.25
C ARG A 327 -18.00 13.64 -16.40
N LEU A 328 -18.23 13.90 -15.11
CA LEU A 328 -18.73 12.91 -14.17
C LEU A 328 -20.26 12.86 -14.08
N GLY A 329 -20.98 13.69 -14.84
CA GLY A 329 -22.44 13.76 -14.82
C GLY A 329 -23.01 14.19 -13.45
N MET A 330 -22.24 14.93 -12.65
CA MET A 330 -22.59 15.25 -11.27
C MET A 330 -23.55 16.45 -11.18
N THR A 331 -24.77 16.23 -10.70
CA THR A 331 -25.66 17.30 -10.21
C THR A 331 -25.13 17.88 -8.89
N VAL A 332 -25.44 19.15 -8.60
CA VAL A 332 -24.90 19.98 -7.49
C VAL A 332 -24.91 19.29 -6.10
N THR A 333 -25.78 18.30 -5.89
CA THR A 333 -25.94 17.58 -4.61
C THR A 333 -24.93 16.44 -4.38
N THR A 334 -24.18 16.02 -5.39
CA THR A 334 -23.26 14.86 -5.33
C THR A 334 -21.79 15.27 -5.23
N PHE A 335 -21.51 16.48 -4.73
CA PHE A 335 -20.15 16.92 -4.40
C PHE A 335 -19.73 16.54 -2.99
N ALA A 336 -20.40 15.55 -2.37
CA ALA A 336 -19.81 14.87 -1.24
C ALA A 336 -18.65 14.05 -1.81
N LEU A 337 -17.43 14.58 -1.70
CA LEU A 337 -16.22 13.75 -1.77
C LEU A 337 -16.54 12.50 -0.96
N PRO A 338 -16.54 11.28 -1.52
CA PRO A 338 -16.94 10.06 -0.79
C PRO A 338 -15.95 9.69 0.33
N PHE A 339 -15.14 10.65 0.76
CA PHE A 339 -13.98 10.53 1.61
C PHE A 339 -14.18 11.38 2.86
N CYS A 340 -15.25 11.08 3.59
CA CYS A 340 -15.23 11.23 5.03
C CYS A 340 -15.10 9.81 5.58
N PRO A 341 -13.94 9.39 6.12
CA PRO A 341 -13.80 8.10 6.82
C PRO A 341 -14.81 7.97 7.97
N SER A 342 -15.42 9.09 8.39
CA SER A 342 -16.46 9.15 9.40
C SER A 342 -17.87 8.95 8.84
N ALA A 343 -18.16 9.18 7.55
CA ALA A 343 -19.53 9.08 7.03
C ALA A 343 -20.05 7.63 6.91
N ALA A 344 -19.16 6.65 6.71
CA ALA A 344 -19.52 5.24 6.80
C ALA A 344 -19.90 4.81 8.24
N ILE A 345 -19.48 5.59 9.25
CA ILE A 345 -19.82 5.40 10.67
C ILE A 345 -21.02 6.28 11.07
N CYS A 346 -21.15 7.50 10.55
CA CYS A 346 -22.22 8.44 10.90
C CYS A 346 -23.60 8.06 10.35
N ASN A 347 -23.70 7.32 9.24
CA ASN A 347 -25.00 6.86 8.74
C ASN A 347 -25.58 5.66 9.50
N MET A 348 -24.87 5.10 10.49
CA MET A 348 -25.42 4.06 11.37
C MET A 348 -25.86 4.58 12.75
N SER A 349 -25.47 5.80 13.15
CA SER A 349 -25.92 6.36 14.44
C SER A 349 -27.28 7.07 14.37
N SER A 350 -27.82 7.32 13.18
CA SER A 350 -29.14 7.93 12.98
C SER A 350 -30.30 6.90 12.95
N GLY A 351 -30.01 5.60 13.08
CA GLY A 351 -31.01 4.53 13.14
C GLY A 351 -31.45 4.11 14.55
N SER A 352 -30.88 4.69 15.61
CA SER A 352 -31.26 4.40 17.01
C SER A 352 -31.63 5.69 17.76
N ALA A 353 -32.66 6.35 17.26
CA ALA A 353 -33.37 7.42 17.97
C ALA A 353 -34.83 7.46 17.50
N ALA A 354 -35.51 6.31 17.63
CA ALA A 354 -36.96 6.21 17.54
C ALA A 354 -37.44 5.16 18.55
N GLN A 355 -37.37 5.53 19.84
CA GLN A 355 -38.31 5.13 20.89
C GLN A 355 -38.49 6.31 21.83
#